data_AF-A0A516KKX6-F1
#
_entry.id   AF-A0A516KKX6-F1
#
_cell.length_a   1.000
_cell.length_b   1.000
_cell.length_c   1.000
_cell.angle_alpha   90.00
_cell.angle_beta   90.00
_cell.angle_gamma   90.00
#
_symmetry.space_group_name_H-M   'P 1'
#
loop_
_entity.id
_entity.type
_entity.pdbx_description
1 polymer ?
#
loop_
_entity_poly.entity_id
_entity_poly.type
_entity_poly.pdbx_seq_one_letter_code
_entity_poly.pdbx_strand_id
1 'polypeptide(L)' 'MLPFFQSTILIYLLITYHVTFVILGDFSSYTSKPLRDFIYECNNGKQVFFVSTEQEAIDKLSHAI' A
#
# COMPACT_ATOMS: atom_id res chain seq x y z
N MET A 1 -2.06 26.56 -25.43
CA MET A 1 -1.17 26.55 -24.24
C MET A 1 -1.80 25.87 -23.02
N LEU A 2 -3.13 25.79 -22.88
CA LEU A 2 -3.82 25.25 -21.69
C LEU A 2 -3.99 23.71 -21.52
N PRO A 3 -3.88 22.80 -22.53
CA PRO A 3 -4.21 21.39 -22.30
C PRO A 3 -3.06 20.54 -21.72
N PHE A 4 -1.82 21.02 -21.79
CA PHE A 4 -0.64 20.26 -21.31
C PHE A 4 -0.46 20.32 -19.78
N PHE A 5 -0.94 21.40 -19.14
CA PHE A 5 -0.78 21.61 -17.70
C PHE A 5 -1.68 20.72 -16.83
N GLN A 6 -2.89 20.38 -17.31
CA GLN A 6 -3.81 19.52 -16.56
C GLN A 6 -3.29 18.09 -16.44
N SER A 7 -2.63 17.58 -17.48
CA SER A 7 -2.05 16.23 -17.50
C SER A 7 -0.92 16.06 -16.48
N THR A 8 -0.10 17.09 -16.29
CA THR A 8 1.01 17.08 -15.31
C THR A 8 0.51 17.16 -13.87
N ILE A 9 -0.55 17.93 -13.61
CA ILE A 9 -1.18 18.02 -12.27
C ILE A 9 -1.75 16.67 -11.82
N LEU A 10 -2.37 15.92 -12.73
CA LEU A 10 -2.95 14.61 -12.40
C LEU A 10 -1.85 13.59 -12.03
N ILE A 11 -0.73 13.60 -12.76
CA ILE A 11 0.44 12.77 -12.46
C ILE A 11 1.02 13.13 -11.09
N TYR A 12 1.18 14.43 -10.79
CA TYR A 12 1.72 14.87 -9.51
C TYR A 12 0.79 14.50 -8.36
N LEU A 13 -0.52 14.63 -8.51
CA LEU A 13 -1.51 14.22 -7.52
C LEU A 13 -1.42 12.72 -7.20
N LEU A 14 -1.24 11.86 -8.21
CA LEU A 14 -1.13 10.41 -7.94
C LEU A 14 0.18 10.05 -7.21
N ILE A 15 1.27 10.76 -7.51
CA ILE A 15 2.59 10.51 -6.91
C ILE A 15 2.71 11.12 -5.50
N THR A 16 2.12 12.30 -5.28
CA THR A 16 2.35 13.12 -4.06
C THR A 16 1.64 12.57 -2.83
N TYR A 17 0.56 11.80 -3.00
CA TYR A 17 -0.29 11.45 -1.86
C TYR A 17 0.24 10.27 -1.03
N HIS A 18 1.35 9.64 -1.44
CA HIS A 18 2.10 8.63 -0.66
C HIS A 18 1.20 7.78 0.26
N VAL A 19 0.11 7.24 -0.29
CA VAL A 19 -0.96 6.66 0.51
C VAL A 19 -0.50 5.31 1.01
N THR A 20 -0.48 5.13 2.32
CA THR A 20 -0.27 3.82 2.93
C THR A 20 -1.57 3.02 2.89
N PHE A 21 -1.50 1.85 2.27
CA PHE A 21 -2.61 0.91 2.14
C PHE A 21 -2.38 -0.29 3.07
N VAL A 22 -3.42 -0.68 3.81
CA VAL A 22 -3.37 -1.87 4.66
C VAL A 22 -4.47 -2.84 4.27
N ILE A 23 -4.08 -4.08 3.97
CA ILE A 23 -4.95 -5.17 3.58
C ILE A 23 -5.10 -6.11 4.77
N LEU A 24 -6.29 -6.12 5.35
CA LEU A 24 -6.66 -6.99 6.45
C LEU A 24 -7.16 -8.34 5.92
N GLY A 25 -6.58 -9.45 6.38
CA GLY A 25 -7.08 -10.77 6.02
C GLY A 25 -6.22 -11.92 6.51
N ASP A 26 -6.79 -13.12 6.46
CA ASP A 26 -6.04 -14.34 6.73
C ASP A 26 -5.39 -14.87 5.44
N PHE A 27 -4.08 -14.61 5.31
CA PHE A 27 -3.28 -15.04 4.17
C PHE A 27 -2.66 -16.43 4.35
N SER A 28 -2.91 -17.11 5.48
CA SER A 28 -2.31 -18.42 5.80
C SER A 28 -2.78 -19.54 4.87
N SER A 29 -4.00 -19.42 4.32
CA SER A 29 -4.59 -20.39 3.39
C SER A 29 -3.94 -20.39 2.01
N TYR A 30 -3.20 -19.33 1.66
CA TYR A 30 -2.52 -19.23 0.37
C TYR A 30 -1.07 -19.74 0.48
N THR A 31 -0.82 -20.91 -0.09
CA THR A 31 0.48 -21.58 -0.01
C THR A 31 1.40 -21.28 -1.20
N SER A 32 0.95 -20.46 -2.16
CA SER A 32 1.76 -20.16 -3.34
C SER A 32 3.00 -19.35 -2.97
N LYS A 33 4.18 -19.92 -3.24
CA LYS A 33 5.49 -19.27 -3.06
C LYS A 33 5.53 -17.82 -3.58
N PRO A 34 5.09 -17.50 -4.82
CA PRO A 34 5.15 -16.13 -5.32
C PRO A 34 4.28 -15.15 -4.53
N LEU A 35 3.13 -15.57 -4.00
CA LEU A 35 2.27 -14.69 -3.20
C LEU A 35 2.87 -14.44 -1.83
N ARG A 36 3.45 -15.47 -1.19
CA ARG A 36 4.16 -15.31 0.07
C ARG A 36 5.36 -14.38 -0.05
N ASP A 37 6.13 -14.53 -1.12
CA ASP A 37 7.29 -13.69 -1.41
C ASP A 37 6.83 -12.23 -1.66
N PHE A 38 5.76 -12.03 -2.42
CA PHE A 38 5.14 -10.71 -2.65
C PHE A 38 4.66 -10.05 -1.34
N ILE A 39 3.90 -10.76 -0.52
CA ILE A 39 3.41 -10.27 0.78
C ILE A 39 4.58 -9.88 1.69
N TYR A 40 5.62 -10.71 1.72
CA TYR A 40 6.82 -10.44 2.50
C TYR A 40 7.55 -9.18 2.03
N GLU A 41 7.73 -9.01 0.72
CA GLU A 41 8.33 -7.81 0.14
C GLU A 41 7.49 -6.55 0.42
N CYS A 42 6.16 -6.63 0.27
CA CYS A 42 5.26 -5.52 0.58
C CYS A 42 5.35 -5.10 2.06
N ASN A 43 5.31 -6.07 2.98
CA ASN A 43 5.40 -5.80 4.43
C ASN A 43 6.72 -5.18 4.88
N ASN A 44 7.79 -5.35 4.11
CA ASN A 44 9.07 -4.67 4.33
C ASN A 44 9.16 -3.29 3.64
N GLY A 45 8.19 -2.97 2.77
CA GLY A 45 8.04 -1.67 2.15
C GLY A 45 7.44 -0.62 3.08
N LYS A 46 7.09 0.54 2.51
CA LYS A 46 6.51 1.68 3.26
C LYS A 46 5.06 2.00 2.90
N GLN A 47 4.55 1.39 1.83
CA GLN A 47 3.29 1.82 1.21
C GLN A 47 2.17 0.78 1.31
N VAL A 48 2.47 -0.53 1.37
CA VAL A 48 1.44 -1.58 1.37
C VAL A 48 1.75 -2.58 2.46
N PHE A 49 0.82 -2.79 3.39
CA PHE A 49 0.97 -3.79 4.46
C PHE A 49 -0.17 -4.81 4.40
N PHE A 50 0.17 -6.07 4.60
CA PHE A 50 -0.72 -7.20 4.78
C PHE A 50 -0.67 -7.63 6.23
N VAL A 51 -1.81 -7.54 6.92
CA VAL A 51 -1.90 -7.80 8.35
C VAL A 51 -3.08 -8.72 8.65
N SER A 52 -2.96 -9.48 9.73
CA SER A 52 -3.97 -10.48 10.10
C SER A 52 -5.01 -9.93 11.06
N THR A 53 -4.76 -8.76 11.67
CA THR A 53 -5.60 -8.19 12.73
C THR A 53 -5.87 -6.71 12.52
N GLU A 54 -7.04 -6.24 13.00
CA GLU A 54 -7.43 -4.84 12.86
C GLU A 54 -6.52 -3.93 13.67
N GLN A 55 -6.03 -4.41 14.81
CA GLN A 55 -5.11 -3.67 15.66
C GLN A 55 -3.77 -3.39 14.94
N GLU A 56 -3.19 -4.40 14.29
CA GLU A 56 -1.98 -4.21 13.48
C GLU A 56 -2.23 -3.24 12.32
N ALA A 57 -3.43 -3.23 11.76
CA ALA A 57 -3.77 -2.30 10.68
C ALA A 57 -3.81 -0.85 11.16
N ILE A 58 -4.43 -0.61 12.31
CA ILE A 58 -4.49 0.70 12.95
C ILE A 58 -3.09 1.16 13.32
N ASP A 59 -2.26 0.30 13.92
CA ASP A 59 -0.89 0.63 14.30
C ASP A 59 -0.04 0.99 13.07
N LYS A 60 -0.18 0.26 11.95
CA LYS A 60 0.53 0.57 10.70
C LYS A 60 0.09 1.89 10.09
N LEU A 61 -1.21 2.21 10.15
CA LEU A 61 -1.74 3.48 9.66
C LEU A 61 -1.35 4.65 10.57
N SER A 62 -1.33 4.47 11.89
CA SER A 62 -1.00 5.54 12.84
C SER A 62 0.47 5.98 12.75
N HIS A 63 1.37 5.07 12.38
CA HIS A 63 2.80 5.38 12.16
C HIS A 63 3.09 5.93 10.75
N ALA A 64 2.11 5.91 9.86
CA ALA A 64 2.23 6.42 8.50
C ALA A 64 1.78 7.88 8.33
N ILE A 65 1.20 8.48 9.39
CA ILE A 65 0.75 9.88 9.45
C ILE A 65 1.90 10.79 9.93
#